data_AF-A0A0C7GEC4-F1
#
_entry.id   AF-A0A0C7GEC4-F1
#
_cell.length_a   1.000
_cell.length_b   1.000
_cell.length_c   1.000
_cell.angle_alpha   90.00
_cell.angle_beta   90.00
_cell.angle_gamma   90.00
#
_symmetry.space_group_name_H-M   'P 1'
#
loop_
_entity.id
_entity.type
_entity.pdbx_description
1 polymer ?
#
loop_
_entity_poly.entity_id
_entity_poly.type
_entity_poly.pdbx_seq_one_letter_code
_entity_poly.pdbx_strand_id
1 'polypeptide(L)' 'MYERYLTPKDLKDKFNSFYGTAFGIGHNLNQIGYFRYHMKSKSVKNLYFIGSSTHHGNGVSVVINGSKLLVDEIIKNS' A
#
# COMPACT_ATOMS: atom_id res chain seq x y z
N MET A 1 27.01 -16.66 13.23
CA MET A 1 26.28 -17.48 12.24
C MET A 1 24.82 -17.11 12.36
N TYR A 2 24.10 -16.88 11.26
CA TYR A 2 22.68 -16.49 11.31
C TYR A 2 21.82 -17.62 10.76
N GLU A 3 20.74 -17.95 11.46
CA GLU A 3 19.89 -19.11 11.15
C GLU A 3 18.95 -18.83 9.96
N ARG A 4 18.40 -17.60 9.85
CA ARG A 4 17.49 -17.18 8.75
C ARG A 4 17.44 -15.67 8.55
N TYR A 5 17.88 -15.16 7.40
CA TYR A 5 17.82 -13.72 7.05
C TYR A 5 16.88 -13.36 5.92
N LEU A 6 16.49 -12.09 5.96
CA LEU A 6 15.66 -11.45 4.97
C LEU A 6 16.37 -10.18 4.50
N THR A 7 16.63 -10.10 3.20
CA THR A 7 17.26 -8.93 2.56
C THR A 7 16.24 -8.13 1.75
N PRO A 8 16.58 -6.89 1.32
CA PRO A 8 15.78 -6.18 0.33
C PRO A 8 15.58 -6.96 -0.97
N LYS A 9 16.55 -7.77 -1.39
CA LYS A 9 16.40 -8.66 -2.55
C LYS A 9 15.33 -9.72 -2.30
N ASP A 10 15.32 -10.34 -1.12
CA ASP A 10 14.26 -11.26 -0.73
C ASP A 10 12.89 -10.59 -0.71
N LEU A 11 12.80 -9.35 -0.21
CA LEU A 11 11.55 -8.59 -0.20
C LEU A 11 11.02 -8.33 -1.61
N LYS A 12 11.92 -7.95 -2.53
CA LYS A 12 11.59 -7.74 -3.93
C LYS A 12 11.11 -9.03 -4.60
N ASP A 13 11.86 -10.11 -4.44
CA ASP A 13 11.65 -11.35 -5.19
C ASP A 13 10.50 -12.20 -4.62
N LYS A 14 10.27 -12.17 -3.29
CA LYS A 14 9.24 -13.00 -2.63
C LYS A 14 7.91 -12.29 -2.43
N PHE A 15 7.91 -10.97 -2.27
CA PHE A 15 6.72 -10.19 -1.90
C PHE A 15 6.32 -9.16 -2.95
N ASN A 16 7.00 -9.12 -4.11
CA ASN A 16 6.82 -8.09 -5.14
C ASN A 16 6.97 -6.67 -4.58
N SER A 17 7.74 -6.50 -3.51
CA SER A 17 8.03 -5.18 -2.95
C SER A 17 8.93 -4.43 -3.91
N PHE A 18 8.42 -3.37 -4.53
CA PHE A 18 9.21 -2.52 -5.40
C PHE A 18 10.44 -1.99 -4.63
N TYR A 19 11.63 -2.11 -5.24
CA TYR A 19 12.94 -1.86 -4.63
C TYR A 19 13.25 -2.62 -3.32
N GLY A 20 12.50 -3.67 -2.98
CA GLY A 20 12.69 -4.39 -1.73
C GLY A 20 12.25 -3.61 -0.49
N THR A 21 11.30 -2.69 -0.64
CA THR A 21 10.81 -1.85 0.46
C THR A 21 10.00 -2.66 1.47
N ALA A 22 10.28 -2.48 2.76
CA ALA A 22 9.49 -3.07 3.83
C ALA A 22 8.18 -2.30 4.10
N PHE A 23 8.18 -1.00 3.80
CA PHE A 23 7.08 -0.07 4.10
C PHE A 23 6.65 0.76 2.88
N GLY A 24 6.83 0.22 1.67
CA GLY A 24 6.39 0.92 0.45
C GLY A 24 7.09 2.26 0.22
N ILE A 25 6.31 3.28 -0.15
CA ILE A 25 6.80 4.63 -0.46
C ILE A 25 7.46 5.30 0.77
N GLY A 26 8.50 6.10 0.50
CA GLY A 26 9.27 6.80 1.52
C GLY A 26 8.45 7.83 2.31
N HIS A 27 9.02 8.29 3.41
CA HIS A 27 8.39 9.25 4.33
C HIS A 27 8.83 10.70 4.10
N ASN A 28 9.11 11.06 2.85
CA ASN A 28 9.42 12.45 2.49
C ASN A 28 8.13 13.28 2.54
N LEU A 29 8.21 14.58 2.82
CA LEU A 29 7.04 15.47 2.96
C LEU A 29 6.06 15.38 1.78
N ASN A 30 6.58 15.18 0.56
CA ASN A 30 5.77 15.08 -0.66
C ASN A 30 5.19 13.67 -0.93
N GLN A 31 5.48 12.68 -0.08
CA GLN A 31 5.10 11.27 -0.26
C GLN A 31 4.24 10.73 0.90
N ILE A 32 3.82 11.62 1.81
CA ILE A 32 3.02 11.29 3.00
C ILE A 32 1.64 11.95 2.96
N GLY A 33 0.74 11.45 3.81
CA GLY A 33 -0.61 11.99 3.98
C GLY A 33 -1.42 12.00 2.69
N TYR A 34 -1.90 13.18 2.30
CA TYR A 34 -2.73 13.39 1.12
C TYR A 34 -2.01 13.05 -0.20
N PHE A 35 -0.69 13.24 -0.27
CA PHE A 35 0.08 13.01 -1.48
C PHE A 35 0.37 11.53 -1.78
N ARG A 36 -0.13 10.62 -0.94
CA ARG A 36 -0.11 9.18 -1.22
C ARG A 36 -1.06 8.85 -2.38
N TYR A 37 -0.77 7.75 -3.07
CA TYR A 37 -1.66 7.25 -4.11
C TYR A 37 -3.08 7.01 -3.57
N HIS A 38 -4.08 7.60 -4.23
CA HIS A 38 -5.48 7.42 -3.88
C HIS A 38 -5.95 5.99 -4.18
N MET A 39 -6.94 5.53 -3.42
CA MET A 39 -7.48 4.18 -3.57
C MET A 39 -8.26 3.99 -4.88
N LYS A 40 -8.85 5.04 -5.46
CA LYS A 40 -9.60 4.96 -6.71
C LYS A 40 -8.75 5.43 -7.89
N SER A 41 -8.75 4.65 -8.98
CA SER A 41 -8.11 5.06 -10.22
C SER A 41 -8.81 6.27 -10.83
N LYS A 42 -8.04 7.27 -11.25
CA LYS A 42 -8.55 8.45 -11.98
C LYS A 42 -8.78 8.17 -13.47
N SER A 43 -8.09 7.18 -14.03
CA SER A 43 -8.10 6.88 -15.47
C SER A 43 -8.95 5.68 -15.86
N VAL A 44 -9.15 4.72 -14.94
CA VAL A 44 -9.87 3.47 -15.22
C VAL A 44 -11.09 3.37 -14.31
N LYS A 45 -12.28 3.23 -14.91
CA LYS A 45 -13.52 3.06 -14.16
C LYS A 45 -13.51 1.71 -13.44
N ASN A 46 -14.02 1.68 -12.21
CA ASN A 46 -14.13 0.50 -11.34
C ASN A 46 -12.78 -0.17 -10.99
N LEU A 47 -11.67 0.56 -11.08
CA LEU A 47 -10.36 0.11 -10.62
C LEU A 47 -10.01 0.77 -9.29
N TYR A 48 -9.69 -0.08 -8.30
CA TYR A 48 -9.38 0.33 -6.94
C TYR A 48 -8.09 -0.33 -6.44
N PHE A 49 -7.39 0.34 -5.54
CA PHE A 49 -6.10 -0.05 -4.98
C PHE A 49 -6.17 0.02 -3.46
N ILE A 50 -5.60 -0.99 -2.80
CA ILE A 50 -5.42 -0.99 -1.34
C ILE A 50 -4.12 -1.71 -0.99
N GLY A 51 -3.44 -1.22 0.04
CA GLY A 51 -2.21 -1.83 0.55
C GLY A 51 -1.40 -0.83 1.36
N SER A 52 -0.19 -1.23 1.74
CA SER A 52 0.73 -0.40 2.54
C SER A 52 1.17 0.88 1.80
N SER A 53 1.26 0.81 0.47
CA SER A 53 1.73 1.93 -0.36
C SER A 53 0.62 2.90 -0.79
N THR A 54 -0.64 2.61 -0.50
CA THR A 54 -1.76 3.52 -0.81
C THR A 54 -2.02 4.46 0.37
N HIS A 55 -2.84 5.49 0.15
CA HIS A 55 -3.52 6.17 1.25
C HIS A 55 -4.35 5.10 2.01
N HIS A 56 -4.34 4.96 3.35
CA HIS A 56 -4.01 5.87 4.44
C HIS A 56 -2.59 5.71 5.04
N GLY A 57 -1.81 4.70 4.64
CA GLY A 57 -0.51 4.48 5.30
C GLY A 57 -0.04 3.02 5.30
N ASN A 58 1.11 2.82 5.95
CA ASN A 58 1.69 1.52 6.22
C ASN A 58 1.15 0.92 7.52
N GLY A 59 1.12 -0.42 7.61
CA GLY A 59 0.74 -1.15 8.82
C GLY A 59 -0.52 -2.00 8.64
N VAL A 60 -0.55 -3.17 9.28
CA VAL A 60 -1.63 -4.17 9.10
C VAL A 60 -3.00 -3.59 9.47
N SER A 61 -3.10 -2.92 10.61
CA SER A 61 -4.35 -2.29 11.06
C SER A 61 -4.83 -1.20 10.10
N VAL A 62 -3.90 -0.41 9.54
CA VAL A 62 -4.21 0.66 8.59
C VAL A 62 -4.74 0.09 7.28
N VAL A 63 -4.10 -0.97 6.76
CA VAL A 63 -4.54 -1.64 5.53
C VAL A 63 -5.92 -2.27 5.74
N ILE A 64 -6.16 -2.98 6.85
CA ILE A 64 -7.45 -3.62 7.13
C ILE A 64 -8.57 -2.58 7.24
N ASN A 65 -8.37 -1.51 8.02
CA ASN A 65 -9.36 -0.46 8.16
C ASN A 65 -9.57 0.30 6.83
N GLY A 66 -8.50 0.54 6.08
CA GLY A 66 -8.57 1.14 4.74
C GLY A 66 -9.37 0.29 3.76
N SER A 67 -9.21 -1.04 3.80
CA SER A 67 -10.01 -1.97 2.98
C SER A 67 -11.50 -1.86 3.28
N LYS A 68 -11.87 -1.76 4.57
CA LYS A 68 -13.27 -1.57 4.96
C LYS A 68 -13.84 -0.27 4.37
N LEU A 69 -13.12 0.84 4.53
CA LEU A 69 -13.53 2.14 3.97
C LEU A 69 -13.66 2.10 2.45
N LEU A 70 -12.73 1.42 1.76
CA LEU A 70 -12.76 1.26 0.32
C LEU A 70 -14.01 0.49 -0.14
N VAL A 71 -14.33 -0.62 0.55
CA VAL A 71 -15.52 -1.41 0.24
C VAL A 71 -16.79 -0.60 0.48
N ASP A 72 -16.86 0.15 1.58
CA ASP A 72 -18.00 1.04 1.87
C ASP A 72 -18.15 2.12 0.77
N GLU A 73 -17.05 2.67 0.26
CA GLU A 73 -17.07 3.62 -0.86
C GLU A 73 -17.53 2.96 -2.16
N ILE A 74 -17.08 1.73 -2.46
CA ILE A 74 -17.50 0.98 -3.65
C ILE A 74 -19.01 0.72 -3.61
N ILE A 75 -19.53 0.25 -2.48
CA ILE A 75 -20.96 -0.06 -2.31
C ILE A 75 -21.82 1.21 -2.45
N LYS A 76 -21.37 2.35 -1.89
CA LYS A 76 -22.10 3.63 -2.00
C LYS A 76 -22.13 4.20 -3.42
N ASN A 77 -21.12 3.90 -4.24
CA ASN A 77 -20.97 4.42 -5.60
C ASN A 77 -21.39 3.39 -6.69
N SER A 78 -21.92 2.23 -6.27
CA SER A 78 -22.50 1.20 -7.15
C SER A 78 -23.99 1.46 -7.34
#